data_AF-A0A661GPZ5-F1
#
_entry.id   AF-A0A661GPZ5-F1
#
_cell.length_a   1.000
_cell.length_b   1.000
_cell.length_c   1.000
_cell.angle_alpha   90.00
_cell.angle_beta   90.00
_cell.angle_gamma   90.00
#
_symmetry.space_group_name_H-M   'P 1'
#
loop_
_entity.id
_entity.type
_entity.pdbx_description
1 polymer ?
#
loop_
_entity_poly.entity_id
_entity_poly.type
_entity_poly.pdbx_seq_one_letter_code
_entity_poly.pdbx_strand_id
1 'polypeptide(L)'
;MKTIDLLSCPEATLTAELKCMKSKELERHTRKLLLKLGLNDYEAVMATVIKAIAKMDADQENRFAALQALINSLLVSDKHKAEQKNVVERLAIVMMLLVAKKFHKIHASSN
;
A
#
# COMPACT_ATOMS: atom_id res chain seq x y z
N MET A 1 -10.38 -5.45 -11.31
CA MET A 1 -9.22 -6.37 -11.46
C MET A 1 -9.17 -7.33 -10.27
N LYS A 2 -8.66 -8.58 -10.39
CA LYS A 2 -8.47 -9.46 -9.22
C LYS A 2 -7.16 -9.12 -8.49
N THR A 3 -7.04 -9.52 -7.23
CA THR A 3 -5.84 -9.21 -6.43
C THR A 3 -4.60 -9.93 -6.94
N ILE A 4 -4.75 -11.09 -7.58
CA ILE A 4 -3.63 -11.81 -8.18
C ILE A 4 -3.14 -11.11 -9.45
N ASP A 5 -4.05 -10.53 -10.23
CA ASP A 5 -3.73 -9.78 -11.44
C ASP A 5 -2.86 -8.55 -11.11
N LEU A 6 -3.02 -7.93 -9.93
CA LEU A 6 -2.15 -6.84 -9.46
C LEU A 6 -0.67 -7.24 -9.36
N LEU A 7 -0.39 -8.50 -9.03
CA LEU A 7 0.98 -8.99 -8.86
C LEU A 7 1.66 -9.24 -10.21
N SER A 8 0.86 -9.53 -11.25
CA SER A 8 1.32 -9.84 -12.60
C SER A 8 1.14 -8.70 -13.60
N CYS A 9 0.45 -7.62 -13.22
CA CYS A 9 0.19 -6.48 -14.09
C CYS A 9 1.48 -5.66 -14.34
N PRO A 10 1.77 -5.25 -15.59
CA PRO A 10 2.87 -4.34 -15.88
C PRO A 10 2.76 -3.02 -15.10
N GLU A 11 3.88 -2.47 -14.64
CA GLU A 11 3.89 -1.26 -13.82
C GLU A 11 3.28 -0.05 -14.53
N ALA A 12 3.51 0.06 -15.85
CA ALA A 12 2.99 1.11 -16.71
C ALA A 12 1.45 1.18 -16.71
N THR A 13 0.78 0.04 -16.62
CA THR A 13 -0.69 -0.06 -16.61
C THR A 13 -1.25 -0.08 -15.18
N LEU A 14 -0.50 -0.64 -14.24
CA LEU A 14 -0.92 -0.80 -12.85
C LEU A 14 -1.31 0.53 -12.20
N THR A 15 -0.47 1.56 -12.35
CA THR A 15 -0.69 2.84 -11.68
C THR A 15 -1.94 3.54 -12.23
N ALA A 16 -2.20 3.43 -13.53
CA ALA A 16 -3.39 3.98 -14.17
C ALA A 16 -4.66 3.26 -13.68
N GLU A 17 -4.65 1.93 -13.65
CA GLU A 17 -5.79 1.14 -13.16
C GLU A 17 -6.09 1.41 -11.68
N LEU A 18 -5.07 1.43 -10.82
CA LEU A 18 -5.23 1.69 -9.40
C LEU A 18 -5.80 3.09 -9.11
N LYS A 19 -5.44 4.11 -9.90
CA LYS A 19 -5.98 5.46 -9.77
C LYS A 19 -7.49 5.51 -10.07
N CYS A 20 -7.97 4.72 -11.03
CA CYS A 20 -9.38 4.63 -11.40
C CYS A 20 -10.24 3.85 -10.40
N MET A 21 -9.62 3.03 -9.53
CA MET A 21 -10.35 2.24 -8.54
C MET A 21 -10.98 3.08 -7.42
N LYS A 22 -12.13 2.62 -6.93
CA LYS A 22 -12.79 3.17 -5.74
C LYS A 22 -12.02 2.77 -4.47
N SER A 23 -12.04 3.61 -3.44
CA SER A 23 -11.31 3.35 -2.20
C SER A 23 -11.66 2.00 -1.57
N LYS A 24 -12.93 1.59 -1.58
CA LYS A 24 -13.36 0.27 -1.07
C LYS A 24 -12.68 -0.91 -1.79
N GLU A 25 -12.44 -0.77 -3.10
CA GLU A 25 -11.76 -1.81 -3.88
C GLU A 25 -10.28 -1.88 -3.50
N LEU A 26 -9.62 -0.72 -3.41
CA LEU A 26 -8.22 -0.61 -2.96
C LEU A 26 -8.03 -1.17 -1.53
N GLU A 27 -8.97 -0.90 -0.61
CA GLU A 27 -8.95 -1.47 0.75
C GLU A 27 -9.06 -3.00 0.72
N ARG A 28 -9.95 -3.55 -0.11
CA ARG A 28 -10.07 -5.00 -0.29
C ARG A 28 -8.78 -5.63 -0.81
N HIS A 29 -8.11 -4.98 -1.78
CA HIS A 29 -6.82 -5.44 -2.29
C HIS A 29 -5.74 -5.41 -1.21
N THR A 30 -5.67 -4.32 -0.44
CA THR A 30 -4.72 -4.16 0.67
C THR A 30 -4.89 -5.26 1.72
N ARG A 31 -6.13 -5.52 2.17
CA ARG A 31 -6.42 -6.60 3.13
C ARG A 31 -5.94 -7.96 2.62
N LYS A 32 -6.20 -8.28 1.35
CA LYS A 32 -5.79 -9.56 0.75
C LYS A 32 -4.28 -9.70 0.61
N LEU A 33 -3.58 -8.61 0.27
CA LEU A 33 -2.11 -8.61 0.18
C LEU A 33 -1.46 -8.73 1.57
N LEU A 34 -2.03 -8.08 2.59
CA LEU A 34 -1.56 -8.23 3.97
C LEU A 34 -1.74 -9.65 4.50
N LEU A 35 -2.89 -10.28 4.23
CA LEU A 35 -3.13 -11.68 4.59
C LEU A 35 -2.11 -12.63 3.92
N LYS A 36 -1.74 -12.37 2.66
CA LYS A 36 -0.66 -13.12 1.97
C LYS A 36 0.70 -12.98 2.67
N LEU A 37 0.93 -11.86 3.34
CA LEU A 37 2.14 -11.58 4.13
C LEU A 37 2.04 -12.06 5.58
N GLY A 38 0.93 -12.67 6.00
CA GLY A 38 0.69 -13.10 7.38
C GLY A 38 0.26 -11.96 8.33
N LEU A 39 -0.03 -10.78 7.78
CA LEU A 39 -0.51 -9.62 8.54
C LEU A 39 -2.04 -9.61 8.55
N ASN A 40 -2.62 -10.01 9.67
CA ASN A 40 -4.08 -10.16 9.78
C ASN A 40 -4.77 -8.89 10.30
N ASP A 41 -4.04 -8.02 11.01
CA ASP A 41 -4.59 -6.78 11.57
C ASP A 41 -4.43 -5.61 10.60
N TYR A 42 -5.40 -5.49 9.69
CA TYR A 42 -5.44 -4.41 8.71
C TYR A 42 -5.45 -3.01 9.37
N GLU A 43 -6.23 -2.83 10.44
CA GLU A 43 -6.42 -1.51 11.04
C GLU A 43 -5.13 -1.05 11.74
N ALA A 44 -4.47 -1.93 12.48
CA ALA A 44 -3.19 -1.62 13.12
C ALA A 44 -2.09 -1.32 12.10
N VAL A 45 -2.01 -2.10 11.01
CA VAL A 45 -1.03 -1.86 9.94
C VAL A 45 -1.30 -0.52 9.26
N MET A 46 -2.54 -0.25 8.86
CA MET A 46 -2.87 1.03 8.20
C MET A 46 -2.67 2.23 9.12
N ALA A 47 -2.99 2.13 10.40
CA ALA A 47 -2.72 3.20 11.37
C ALA A 47 -1.22 3.51 11.47
N THR A 48 -0.38 2.47 11.45
CA THR A 48 1.08 2.60 11.46
C THR A 48 1.58 3.25 10.18
N VAL A 49 1.06 2.80 9.02
CA VAL A 49 1.42 3.34 7.69
C VAL A 49 1.02 4.81 7.56
N ILE A 50 -0.20 5.19 7.96
CA ILE A 50 -0.66 6.58 7.92
C ILE A 50 0.22 7.47 8.77
N LYS A 51 0.53 7.05 10.01
CA LYS A 51 1.44 7.79 10.91
C LYS A 51 2.84 7.91 10.32
N ALA A 52 3.35 6.87 9.68
CA ALA A 52 4.66 6.91 9.04
C ALA A 52 4.67 7.89 7.86
N ILE A 53 3.68 7.83 6.96
CA ILE A 53 3.57 8.73 5.81
C ILE A 53 3.43 10.19 6.25
N ALA A 54 2.66 10.45 7.30
CA ALA A 54 2.49 11.80 7.86
C ALA A 54 3.78 12.37 8.46
N LYS A 55 4.70 11.51 8.92
CA LYS A 55 6.02 11.90 9.44
C LYS A 55 7.10 11.97 8.37
N MET A 56 6.85 11.42 7.19
CA MET A 56 7.77 11.53 6.07
C MET A 56 7.63 12.91 5.45
N ASP A 57 8.73 13.66 5.39
CA ASP A 57 8.77 14.96 4.73
C ASP A 57 8.34 14.86 3.27
N ALA A 58 7.65 15.89 2.80
CA ALA A 58 7.16 15.94 1.41
C ALA A 58 8.30 15.87 0.39
N ASP A 59 9.47 16.39 0.76
CA ASP A 59 10.68 16.47 -0.07
C ASP A 59 11.61 15.25 0.04
N GLN A 60 11.25 14.24 0.84
CA GLN A 60 12.02 12.99 0.84
C GLN A 60 11.77 12.21 -0.46
N GLU A 61 12.78 12.15 -1.32
CA GLU A 61 12.81 11.31 -2.52
C GLU A 61 12.54 9.81 -2.21
N ASN A 62 12.79 9.39 -0.96
CA ASN A 62 12.77 7.99 -0.53
C ASN A 62 11.49 7.53 0.18
N ARG A 63 10.37 8.27 0.11
CA ARG A 63 9.11 7.89 0.80
C ARG A 63 8.64 6.47 0.44
N PHE A 64 8.80 6.09 -0.82
CA PHE A 64 8.40 4.77 -1.28
C PHE A 64 9.28 3.66 -0.69
N ALA A 65 10.60 3.85 -0.71
CA ALA A 65 11.56 2.93 -0.10
C ALA A 65 11.36 2.84 1.42
N ALA A 66 11.10 3.96 2.09
CA ALA A 66 10.85 3.99 3.54
C ALA A 66 9.56 3.24 3.92
N LEU A 67 8.50 3.35 3.11
CA LEU A 67 7.27 2.59 3.32
C LEU A 67 7.48 1.09 3.10
N GLN A 68 8.23 0.70 2.07
CA GLN A 68 8.59 -0.70 1.86
C GLN A 68 9.40 -1.27 3.03
N ALA A 69 10.38 -0.51 3.54
CA ALA A 69 11.16 -0.89 4.72
C ALA A 69 10.27 -1.07 5.96
N LEU A 70 9.30 -0.17 6.16
CA LEU A 70 8.31 -0.29 7.23
C LEU A 70 7.48 -1.57 7.08
N ILE A 71 6.92 -1.84 5.90
CA ILE A 71 6.13 -3.05 5.67
C ILE A 71 6.98 -4.30 5.91
N ASN A 72 8.23 -4.33 5.43
CA ASN A 72 9.16 -5.42 5.66
C ASN A 72 9.46 -5.62 7.16
N SER A 73 9.59 -4.54 7.94
CA SER A 73 9.83 -4.62 9.38
C SER A 73 8.67 -5.24 10.16
N LEU A 74 7.46 -5.23 9.61
CA LEU A 74 6.28 -5.87 10.19
C LEU A 74 6.21 -7.37 9.87
N LEU A 75 7.00 -7.86 8.91
CA LEU A 75 7.00 -9.26 8.51
C LEU A 75 7.82 -10.10 9.49
N VAL A 76 7.21 -11.17 10.00
CA VAL A 76 7.82 -12.06 11.00
C VAL A 76 8.64 -13.20 10.36
N SER A 77 8.51 -13.43 9.05
CA SER A 77 9.05 -14.63 8.38
C SER A 77 9.84 -14.30 7.11
N ASP A 78 11.06 -14.83 7.03
CA ASP A 78 12.00 -14.74 5.90
C ASP A 78 11.76 -15.78 4.80
N LYS A 79 10.74 -16.63 4.96
CA LYS A 79 10.37 -17.63 3.94
C LYS A 79 9.75 -16.92 2.74
N HIS A 80 10.42 -17.02 1.57
CA HIS A 80 10.00 -16.45 0.27
C HIS A 80 10.31 -14.96 0.01
N LYS A 81 11.52 -14.50 0.36
CA LYS A 81 12.01 -13.11 0.12
C LYS A 81 11.69 -12.52 -1.27
N ALA A 82 11.87 -13.31 -2.34
CA ALA A 82 11.65 -12.82 -3.71
C ALA A 82 10.16 -12.58 -4.01
N GLU A 83 9.27 -13.50 -3.60
CA GLU A 83 7.82 -13.34 -3.77
C GLU A 83 7.28 -12.25 -2.85
N GLN A 84 7.77 -12.20 -1.60
CA GLN A 84 7.45 -11.14 -0.65
C GLN A 84 7.83 -9.77 -1.18
N LYS A 85 9.00 -9.60 -1.81
CA LYS A 85 9.43 -8.32 -2.36
C LYS A 85 8.41 -7.74 -3.35
N ASN A 86 7.95 -8.54 -4.32
CA ASN A 86 6.92 -8.09 -5.28
C ASN A 86 5.61 -7.75 -4.54
N VAL A 87 5.16 -8.59 -3.61
CA VAL A 87 3.94 -8.32 -2.83
C VAL A 87 4.06 -7.02 -2.02
N VAL A 88 5.21 -6.75 -1.40
CA VAL A 88 5.49 -5.54 -0.61
C VAL A 88 5.54 -4.30 -1.50
N GLU A 89 6.20 -4.37 -2.65
CA GLU A 89 6.23 -3.28 -3.63
C GLU A 89 4.81 -2.89 -4.07
N ARG A 90 3.99 -3.88 -4.48
CA ARG A 90 2.60 -3.64 -4.88
C ARG A 90 1.76 -3.12 -3.72
N LEU A 91 1.96 -3.65 -2.52
CA LEU A 91 1.25 -3.21 -1.33
C LEU A 91 1.55 -1.75 -0.99
N ALA A 92 2.82 -1.34 -1.07
CA ALA A 92 3.23 0.03 -0.82
C ALA A 92 2.54 1.02 -1.78
N ILE A 93 2.44 0.68 -3.07
CA ILE A 93 1.74 1.52 -4.07
C ILE A 93 0.26 1.68 -3.70
N VAL A 94 -0.42 0.56 -3.39
CA VAL A 94 -1.85 0.58 -3.05
C VAL A 94 -2.10 1.39 -1.76
N MET A 95 -1.23 1.22 -0.75
CA MET A 95 -1.33 1.94 0.52
C MET A 95 -1.10 3.45 0.34
N MET A 96 -0.09 3.87 -0.43
CA MET A 96 0.13 5.29 -0.73
C MET A 96 -1.07 5.91 -1.44
N LEU A 97 -1.64 5.21 -2.44
CA LEU A 97 -2.83 5.69 -3.15
C LEU A 97 -4.05 5.78 -2.24
N LEU A 98 -4.23 4.83 -1.31
CA LEU A 98 -5.30 4.88 -0.31
C LEU A 98 -5.16 6.09 0.60
N VAL A 99 -3.95 6.35 1.09
CA VAL A 99 -3.66 7.47 1.99
C VAL A 99 -3.87 8.79 1.26
N ALA A 100 -3.36 8.93 0.04
CA ALA A 100 -3.59 10.12 -0.79
C ALA A 100 -5.08 10.36 -1.08
N LYS A 101 -5.84 9.31 -1.42
CA LYS A 101 -7.30 9.41 -1.63
C LYS A 101 -8.05 9.80 -0.36
N LYS A 102 -7.66 9.26 0.81
CA LYS A 102 -8.26 9.63 2.11
C LYS A 102 -7.96 11.09 2.44
N PHE A 103 -6.73 11.53 2.25
CA PHE A 103 -6.31 12.92 2.48
C PHE A 103 -7.04 13.90 1.55
N HIS A 104 -7.06 13.65 0.24
CA HIS A 104 -7.81 14.46 -0.71
C HIS A 104 -9.30 14.51 -0.39
N LYS A 105 -9.91 13.40 0.03
CA LYS A 105 -11.32 13.40 0.43
C LYS A 105 -11.56 14.35 1.60
N ILE A 106 -10.72 14.32 2.64
CA ILE A 106 -10.86 15.21 3.81
C ILE A 106 -10.77 16.67 3.38
N HIS A 107 -9.77 17.02 2.55
CA HIS A 107 -9.61 18.39 2.06
C HIS A 107 -10.73 18.83 1.11
N ALA A 108 -11.23 17.95 0.24
CA ALA A 108 -12.36 18.23 -0.64
C ALA A 108 -13.70 18.31 0.08
N SER A 109 -13.81 17.71 1.28
CA SER A 109 -15.00 17.82 2.15
C SER A 109 -15.00 19.10 2.98
N SER A 110 -13.90 19.86 2.95
CA SER A 110 -13.67 21.07 3.75
C SER A 110 -13.84 22.37 2.95
N ASN A 111 -14.32 22.28 1.70
CA ASN A 111 -14.76 23.38 0.84
C ASN A 111 -16.22 23.15 0.44
#